data_AF-A1RDT6-F1
#
_entry.id   AF-A1RDT6-F1
#
_cell.length_a   1.000
_cell.length_b   1.000
_cell.length_c   1.000
_cell.angle_alpha   90.00
_cell.angle_beta   90.00
_cell.angle_gamma   90.00
#
_symmetry.space_group_name_H-M   'P 1'
#
loop_
_entity.id
_entity.type
_entity.pdbx_description
1 polymer ?
#
loop_
_entity_poly.entity_id
_entity_poly.type
_entity_poly.pdbx_seq_one_letter_code
_entity_poly.pdbx_strand_id
1 'polypeptide(L)'
;MKSAQRQLRKWVRVVDVIAVVVWAYVLSKASFDFDLALVALVAPDFRWIVDYRVLFVLAVLAVLVLVFKKRKHLWSIPYIVAFPLVVLVWKLPRTLWRLGNWNLAFGVIHAFTSAVVTFRSTLILGAVTILSAVAVVAHWSTPSTIVGMLALTVAYLIGLGITIMRIFLPAKFIRLQRDAILKFSTKPGPGKRRGTAPKPTDVDSWTQQEATQFLTNTGISIMSAQGVYFWAYRLEQYRKSLVAYIVNPTVVFLLGIWTVAVVTVLTKGLHSMDSGQFVFADPPSGFTFFHYSLNACFFGEVDALKPKGDWAFAFHSASSIVMSGIILSLIPTFISTWRSQRSDAEADDAIAALKTRAADMARALDRDFGEDMDQLAARLLAFNWGLQGVLGWLMKQLPPDWHKQ
;
A
#
# COMPACT_ATOMS: atom_id res chain seq x y z
N MET A 1 17.55 18.34 -28.63
CA MET A 1 16.91 17.36 -27.71
C MET A 1 17.08 17.66 -26.21
N LYS A 2 18.28 18.01 -25.71
CA LYS A 2 18.50 18.23 -24.25
C LYS A 2 17.66 19.39 -23.65
N SER A 3 17.41 20.47 -24.40
CA SER A 3 16.60 21.62 -23.94
C SER A 3 15.13 21.26 -23.71
N ALA A 4 14.50 20.54 -24.65
CA ALA A 4 13.11 20.09 -24.56
C ALA A 4 12.89 19.12 -23.38
N GLN A 5 13.83 18.19 -23.14
CA GLN A 5 13.76 17.30 -21.97
C GLN A 5 13.89 18.06 -20.65
N ARG A 6 14.74 19.10 -20.58
CA ARG A 6 14.88 19.94 -19.39
C ARG A 6 13.61 20.74 -19.11
N GLN A 7 12.98 21.30 -20.15
CA GLN A 7 11.70 22.00 -20.02
C GLN A 7 10.57 21.06 -19.56
N LEU A 8 10.48 19.85 -20.12
CA LEU A 8 9.48 18.85 -19.68
C LEU A 8 9.66 18.47 -18.21
N ARG A 9 10.90 18.25 -17.75
CA ARG A 9 11.19 17.94 -16.34
C ARG A 9 10.81 19.08 -15.39
N LYS A 10 11.07 20.33 -15.79
CA LYS A 10 10.64 21.51 -15.02
C LYS A 10 9.11 21.59 -14.94
N TRP A 11 8.43 21.39 -16.06
CA TRP A 11 6.97 21.38 -16.12
C TRP A 11 6.35 20.33 -15.19
N VAL A 12 6.82 19.08 -15.26
CA VAL A 12 6.32 18.00 -14.40
C VAL A 12 6.49 18.34 -12.92
N ARG A 13 7.61 18.96 -12.51
CA ARG A 13 7.80 19.40 -11.13
C ARG A 13 6.80 20.47 -10.69
N VAL A 14 6.47 21.43 -11.56
CA VAL A 14 5.47 22.45 -11.25
C VAL A 14 4.09 21.82 -11.07
N VAL A 15 3.70 20.93 -12.00
CA VAL A 15 2.43 20.19 -11.91
C VAL A 15 2.39 19.32 -10.66
N ASP A 16 3.51 18.71 -10.27
CA ASP A 16 3.62 17.93 -9.03
C ASP A 16 3.35 18.77 -7.79
N VAL A 17 3.95 19.97 -7.70
CA VAL A 17 3.74 20.89 -6.58
C VAL A 17 2.28 21.34 -6.52
N ILE A 18 1.71 21.72 -7.67
CA ILE A 18 0.29 22.10 -7.76
C ILE A 18 -0.60 20.94 -7.32
N ALA A 19 -0.32 19.71 -7.77
CA ALA A 19 -1.10 18.54 -7.40
C ALA A 19 -1.02 18.22 -5.91
N VAL A 20 0.16 18.34 -5.29
CA VAL A 20 0.34 18.19 -3.84
C VAL A 20 -0.47 19.26 -3.09
N VAL A 21 -0.41 20.52 -3.51
CA VAL A 21 -1.17 21.62 -2.87
C VAL A 21 -2.68 21.40 -3.00
N VAL A 22 -3.17 21.03 -4.20
CA VAL A 22 -4.58 20.73 -4.44
C VAL A 22 -5.06 19.57 -3.57
N TRP A 23 -4.30 18.47 -3.50
CA TRP A 23 -4.69 17.33 -2.68
C TRP A 23 -4.54 17.59 -1.18
N ALA A 24 -3.55 18.35 -0.74
CA ALA A 24 -3.43 18.80 0.65
C ALA A 24 -4.64 19.66 1.04
N TYR A 25 -5.08 20.57 0.14
CA TYR A 25 -6.30 21.35 0.35
C TYR A 25 -7.54 20.44 0.42
N VAL A 26 -7.73 19.52 -0.53
CA VAL A 26 -8.86 18.57 -0.53
C VAL A 26 -8.90 17.74 0.76
N LEU A 27 -7.74 17.21 1.19
CA LEU A 27 -7.65 16.43 2.43
C LEU A 27 -7.92 17.29 3.67
N SER A 28 -7.34 18.50 3.73
CA SER A 28 -7.59 19.43 4.82
C SER A 28 -9.07 19.79 4.91
N LYS A 29 -9.73 20.05 3.77
CA LYS A 29 -11.15 20.39 3.67
C LYS A 29 -12.05 19.22 4.05
N ALA A 30 -11.66 18.00 3.70
CA ALA A 30 -12.39 16.79 4.05
C ALA A 30 -12.34 16.50 5.57
N SER A 31 -11.26 16.89 6.24
CA SER A 31 -11.08 16.68 7.69
C SER A 31 -11.53 17.87 8.55
N PHE A 32 -11.46 19.08 8.01
CA PHE A 32 -11.68 20.33 8.73
C PHE A 32 -12.23 21.39 7.76
N ASP A 33 -13.21 22.19 8.17
CA ASP A 33 -13.65 23.36 7.39
C ASP A 33 -12.59 24.48 7.49
N PHE A 34 -11.37 24.20 7.02
CA PHE A 34 -10.19 25.08 7.13
C PHE A 34 -10.44 26.44 6.51
N ASP A 35 -11.09 26.46 5.36
CA ASP A 35 -11.59 27.65 4.68
C ASP A 35 -12.52 28.48 5.56
N LEU A 36 -13.50 27.86 6.22
CA LEU A 36 -14.45 28.57 7.07
C LEU A 36 -13.76 29.11 8.33
N ALA A 37 -12.85 28.35 8.93
CA ALA A 37 -12.05 28.77 10.07
C ALA A 37 -11.10 29.92 9.71
N LEU A 38 -10.43 29.84 8.56
CA LEU A 38 -9.51 30.88 8.07
C LEU A 38 -10.27 32.16 7.74
N VAL A 39 -11.42 32.08 7.06
CA VAL A 39 -12.26 33.25 6.74
C VAL A 39 -12.84 33.86 8.01
N ALA A 40 -13.28 33.04 8.97
CA ALA A 40 -13.71 33.53 10.27
C ALA A 40 -12.61 34.30 11.03
N LEU A 41 -11.35 33.89 10.90
CA LEU A 41 -10.21 34.54 11.55
C LEU A 41 -9.75 35.82 10.85
N VAL A 42 -9.67 35.78 9.51
CA VAL A 42 -9.04 36.86 8.72
C VAL A 42 -10.07 37.89 8.24
N ALA A 43 -11.27 37.46 7.85
CA ALA A 43 -12.24 38.31 7.17
C ALA A 43 -13.69 37.81 7.39
N PRO A 44 -14.23 37.92 8.62
CA PRO A 44 -15.50 37.32 9.02
C PRO A 44 -16.70 37.82 8.19
N ASP A 45 -16.66 39.05 7.69
CA ASP A 45 -17.72 39.63 6.84
C ASP A 45 -17.87 38.92 5.49
N PHE A 46 -16.85 38.15 5.06
CA PHE A 46 -16.85 37.43 3.78
C PHE A 46 -17.21 35.95 3.91
N ARG A 47 -17.79 35.51 5.03
CA ARG A 47 -18.24 34.12 5.21
C ARG A 47 -19.15 33.63 4.08
N TRP A 48 -20.00 34.51 3.53
CA TRP A 48 -20.89 34.20 2.42
C TRP A 48 -20.15 33.71 1.17
N ILE A 49 -18.88 34.11 0.95
CA ILE A 49 -18.08 33.65 -0.19
C ILE A 49 -17.80 32.13 -0.10
N VAL A 50 -17.69 31.59 1.12
CA VAL A 50 -17.38 30.16 1.34
C VAL A 50 -18.54 29.27 0.86
N ASP A 51 -19.77 29.76 0.89
CA ASP A 51 -20.94 29.03 0.40
C ASP A 51 -20.89 28.82 -1.12
N TYR A 52 -20.22 29.71 -1.85
CA TYR A 52 -19.99 29.63 -3.30
C TYR A 52 -18.76 28.81 -3.70
N ARG A 53 -18.25 27.95 -2.81
CA ARG A 53 -17.07 27.07 -3.02
C ARG A 53 -17.03 26.30 -4.34
N VAL A 54 -18.17 25.80 -4.83
CA VAL A 54 -18.24 25.12 -6.14
C VAL A 54 -17.91 26.08 -7.28
N LEU A 55 -18.41 27.32 -7.21
CA LEU A 55 -18.09 28.37 -8.19
C LEU A 55 -16.61 28.75 -8.12
N PHE A 56 -16.00 28.77 -6.93
CA PHE A 56 -14.58 29.04 -6.80
C PHE A 56 -13.72 27.94 -7.43
N VAL A 57 -14.05 26.67 -7.21
CA VAL A 57 -13.39 25.53 -7.88
C VAL A 57 -13.57 25.60 -9.40
N LEU A 58 -14.77 25.92 -9.88
CA LEU A 58 -15.03 26.11 -11.31
C LEU A 58 -14.28 27.31 -11.89
N ALA A 59 -14.17 28.42 -11.15
CA ALA A 59 -13.40 29.59 -11.56
C ALA A 59 -11.90 29.28 -11.63
N VAL A 60 -11.35 28.57 -10.65
CA VAL A 60 -9.96 28.10 -10.68
C VAL A 60 -9.74 27.15 -11.86
N LEU A 61 -10.65 26.19 -12.08
CA LEU A 61 -10.59 25.31 -13.25
C LEU A 61 -10.66 26.09 -14.57
N ALA A 62 -11.55 27.08 -14.67
CA ALA A 62 -11.69 27.93 -15.86
C ALA A 62 -10.42 28.75 -16.11
N VAL A 63 -9.83 29.35 -15.06
CA VAL A 63 -8.55 30.06 -15.14
C VAL A 63 -7.43 29.11 -15.54
N LEU A 64 -7.35 27.91 -14.97
CA LEU A 64 -6.35 26.90 -15.36
C LEU A 64 -6.51 26.53 -16.84
N VAL A 65 -7.73 26.29 -17.33
CA VAL A 65 -8.00 26.01 -18.75
C VAL A 65 -7.60 27.19 -19.64
N LEU A 66 -7.89 28.42 -19.23
CA LEU A 66 -7.52 29.66 -19.95
C LEU A 66 -6.01 29.89 -20.01
N VAL A 67 -5.31 29.69 -18.90
CA VAL A 67 -3.85 29.82 -18.80
C VAL A 67 -3.16 28.71 -19.61
N PHE A 68 -3.77 27.52 -19.67
CA PHE A 68 -3.25 26.35 -20.38
C PHE A 68 -3.76 26.23 -21.82
N LYS A 69 -3.81 27.35 -22.56
CA LYS A 69 -4.23 27.46 -23.98
C LYS A 69 -3.60 26.45 -24.94
N LYS A 70 -2.41 25.91 -24.65
CA LYS A 70 -1.81 24.87 -25.49
C LYS A 70 -2.38 23.51 -25.12
N ARG A 71 -2.96 22.80 -26.10
CA ARG A 71 -3.53 21.44 -25.98
C ARG A 71 -2.66 20.45 -25.19
N LYS A 72 -1.34 20.63 -25.21
CA LYS A 72 -0.36 19.84 -24.45
C LYS A 72 -0.52 19.95 -22.93
N HIS A 73 -1.01 21.07 -22.41
CA HIS A 73 -1.16 21.32 -20.97
C HIS A 73 -2.51 20.82 -20.41
N LEU A 74 -3.51 20.54 -21.25
CA LEU A 74 -4.78 19.93 -20.83
C LEU A 74 -4.57 18.57 -20.15
N TRP A 75 -3.54 17.81 -20.54
CA TRP A 75 -3.16 16.56 -19.88
C TRP A 75 -2.71 16.74 -18.41
N SER A 76 -2.44 17.97 -17.96
CA SER A 76 -2.08 18.25 -16.56
C SER A 76 -3.29 18.13 -15.63
N ILE A 77 -4.51 18.41 -16.11
CA ILE A 77 -5.73 18.32 -15.30
C ILE A 77 -6.01 16.86 -14.87
N PRO A 78 -6.15 15.88 -15.77
CA PRO A 78 -6.33 14.49 -15.37
C PRO A 78 -5.13 13.96 -14.58
N TYR A 79 -3.92 14.47 -14.82
CA TYR A 79 -2.75 14.15 -14.00
C TYR A 79 -2.90 14.61 -12.54
N ILE A 80 -3.37 15.85 -12.30
CA ILE A 80 -3.61 16.39 -10.95
C ILE A 80 -4.73 15.59 -10.25
N VAL A 81 -5.82 15.30 -10.95
CA VAL A 81 -6.93 14.48 -10.41
C VAL A 81 -6.44 13.06 -10.09
N ALA A 82 -5.67 12.44 -10.98
CA ALA A 82 -5.12 11.09 -10.76
C ALA A 82 -3.83 11.09 -9.92
N PHE A 83 -3.43 12.21 -9.33
CA PHE A 83 -2.13 12.35 -8.68
C PHE A 83 -1.87 11.32 -7.56
N PRO A 84 -2.81 11.00 -6.66
CA PRO A 84 -2.59 9.97 -5.64
C PRO A 84 -2.29 8.60 -6.26
N LEU A 85 -2.99 8.26 -7.34
CA LEU A 85 -2.76 7.02 -8.09
C LEU A 85 -1.41 7.04 -8.81
N VAL A 86 -1.03 8.16 -9.42
CA VAL A 86 0.29 8.33 -10.06
C VAL A 86 1.42 8.21 -9.03
N VAL A 87 1.24 8.78 -7.84
CA VAL A 87 2.20 8.64 -6.75
C VAL A 87 2.34 7.18 -6.36
N LEU A 88 1.23 6.49 -6.13
CA LEU A 88 1.19 5.10 -5.66
C LEU A 88 1.73 4.11 -6.70
N VAL A 89 1.34 4.24 -7.97
CA VAL A 89 1.66 3.27 -9.03
C VAL A 89 3.01 3.56 -9.71
N TRP A 90 3.43 4.83 -9.81
CA TRP A 90 4.63 5.20 -10.57
C TRP A 90 5.73 5.79 -9.71
N LYS A 91 5.45 6.87 -8.98
CA LYS A 91 6.52 7.58 -8.25
C LYS A 91 7.07 6.77 -7.11
N LEU A 92 6.21 6.06 -6.38
CA LEU A 92 6.60 5.27 -5.22
C LEU A 92 7.49 4.09 -5.64
N PRO A 93 7.13 3.24 -6.63
CA PRO A 93 8.04 2.21 -7.17
C PRO A 93 9.36 2.77 -7.71
N ARG A 94 9.30 3.88 -8.46
CA ARG A 94 10.51 4.54 -8.98
C ARG A 94 11.43 5.04 -7.86
N THR A 95 10.85 5.53 -6.77
CA THR A 95 11.61 6.04 -5.62
C THR A 95 12.26 4.89 -4.87
N LEU A 96 11.53 3.79 -4.64
CA LEU A 96 12.07 2.57 -4.04
C LEU A 96 13.23 1.99 -4.84
N TRP A 97 13.10 1.93 -6.17
CA TRP A 97 14.17 1.50 -7.06
C TRP A 97 15.41 2.39 -6.93
N ARG A 98 15.23 3.71 -6.86
CA ARG A 98 16.35 4.67 -6.71
C ARG A 98 17.04 4.61 -5.36
N LEU A 99 16.30 4.29 -4.30
CA LEU A 99 16.86 4.14 -2.96
C LEU A 99 17.71 2.88 -2.84
N GLY A 100 17.59 1.90 -3.75
CA GLY A 100 18.33 0.64 -3.71
C GLY A 100 17.99 -0.26 -2.52
N ASN A 101 17.06 0.16 -1.66
CA ASN A 101 16.66 -0.58 -0.47
C ASN A 101 15.53 -1.56 -0.82
N TRP A 102 15.93 -2.79 -1.16
CA TRP A 102 15.00 -3.86 -1.51
C TRP A 102 14.06 -4.23 -0.36
N ASN A 103 14.46 -4.09 0.91
CA ASN A 103 13.57 -4.40 2.04
C ASN A 103 12.34 -3.47 2.05
N LEU A 104 12.52 -2.18 1.74
CA LEU A 104 11.41 -1.25 1.59
C LEU A 104 10.56 -1.58 0.37
N ALA A 105 11.18 -1.98 -0.75
CA ALA A 105 10.45 -2.40 -1.94
C ALA A 105 9.55 -3.61 -1.64
N PHE A 106 10.07 -4.63 -0.94
CA PHE A 106 9.29 -5.78 -0.49
C PHE A 106 8.21 -5.40 0.53
N GLY A 107 8.47 -4.44 1.42
CA GLY A 107 7.45 -3.90 2.31
C GLY A 107 6.28 -3.26 1.57
N VAL A 108 6.56 -2.54 0.48
CA VAL A 108 5.52 -1.96 -0.38
C VAL A 108 4.80 -3.03 -1.19
N ILE A 109 5.52 -4.01 -1.75
CA ILE A 109 4.92 -5.16 -2.45
C ILE A 109 4.01 -5.91 -1.49
N HIS A 110 4.42 -6.09 -0.23
CA HIS A 110 3.60 -6.68 0.81
C HIS A 110 2.34 -5.86 1.06
N ALA A 111 2.46 -4.55 1.30
CA ALA A 111 1.30 -3.69 1.51
C ALA A 111 0.32 -3.73 0.32
N PHE A 112 0.83 -3.69 -0.91
CA PHE A 112 0.01 -3.76 -2.12
C PHE A 112 -0.66 -5.13 -2.28
N THR A 113 0.10 -6.21 -2.09
CA THR A 113 -0.40 -7.58 -2.16
C THR A 113 -1.52 -7.79 -1.14
N SER A 114 -1.31 -7.35 0.10
CA SER A 114 -2.31 -7.39 1.15
C SER A 114 -3.55 -6.58 0.75
N ALA A 115 -3.39 -5.36 0.21
CA ALA A 115 -4.51 -4.55 -0.25
C ALA A 115 -5.32 -5.24 -1.37
N VAL A 116 -4.66 -5.89 -2.33
CA VAL A 116 -5.33 -6.62 -3.43
C VAL A 116 -6.06 -7.85 -2.93
N VAL A 117 -5.43 -8.68 -2.11
CA VAL A 117 -6.03 -9.89 -1.54
C VAL A 117 -7.27 -9.53 -0.72
N THR A 118 -7.25 -8.38 -0.04
CA THR A 118 -8.32 -7.96 0.84
C THR A 118 -9.30 -6.99 0.20
N PHE A 119 -9.07 -6.63 -1.07
CA PHE A 119 -9.78 -5.56 -1.77
C PHE A 119 -11.29 -5.73 -1.68
N ARG A 120 -11.82 -6.93 -1.97
CA ARG A 120 -13.26 -7.21 -1.90
C ARG A 120 -13.84 -6.94 -0.50
N SER A 121 -13.20 -7.45 0.55
CA SER A 121 -13.65 -7.25 1.93
C SER A 121 -13.56 -5.79 2.36
N THR A 122 -12.45 -5.12 2.02
CA THR A 122 -12.21 -3.71 2.35
C THR A 122 -13.18 -2.79 1.59
N LEU A 123 -13.49 -3.10 0.33
CA LEU A 123 -14.44 -2.35 -0.47
C LEU A 123 -15.86 -2.46 0.10
N ILE A 124 -16.30 -3.68 0.43
CA ILE A 124 -17.64 -3.90 1.02
C ILE A 124 -17.75 -3.19 2.37
N LEU A 125 -16.79 -3.41 3.28
CA LEU A 125 -16.79 -2.77 4.59
C LEU A 125 -16.67 -1.24 4.49
N GLY A 126 -15.83 -0.76 3.58
CA GLY A 126 -15.68 0.67 3.31
C GLY A 126 -16.98 1.29 2.80
N ALA A 127 -17.64 0.66 1.82
CA ALA A 127 -18.92 1.11 1.30
C ALA A 127 -20.00 1.14 2.39
N VAL A 128 -20.14 0.06 3.17
CA VAL A 128 -21.10 0.00 4.29
C VAL A 128 -20.80 1.07 5.33
N THR A 129 -19.52 1.30 5.66
CA THR A 129 -19.13 2.32 6.62
C THR A 129 -19.46 3.72 6.12
N ILE A 130 -19.11 4.04 4.87
CA ILE A 130 -19.37 5.37 4.28
C ILE A 130 -20.88 5.62 4.20
N LEU A 131 -21.66 4.66 3.68
CA LEU A 131 -23.12 4.80 3.59
C LEU A 131 -23.77 4.95 4.96
N SER A 132 -23.34 4.15 5.94
CA SER A 132 -23.80 4.25 7.32
C SER A 132 -23.44 5.60 7.95
N ALA A 133 -22.21 6.07 7.76
CA ALA A 133 -21.77 7.38 8.27
C ALA A 133 -22.56 8.53 7.63
N VAL A 134 -22.84 8.46 6.33
CA VAL A 134 -23.70 9.43 5.64
C VAL A 134 -25.11 9.41 6.20
N ALA A 135 -25.71 8.24 6.40
CA ALA A 135 -27.05 8.12 6.99
C ALA A 135 -27.11 8.74 8.40
N VAL A 136 -26.07 8.54 9.22
CA VAL A 136 -25.96 9.13 10.56
C VAL A 136 -25.79 10.65 10.51
N VAL A 137 -24.90 11.14 9.65
CA VAL A 137 -24.57 12.58 9.58
C VAL A 137 -25.67 13.39 8.90
N ALA A 138 -26.35 12.83 7.89
CA ALA A 138 -27.40 13.52 7.16
C ALA A 138 -28.73 13.61 7.94
N HIS A 139 -28.94 12.69 8.88
CA HIS A 139 -30.09 12.66 9.79
C HIS A 139 -31.45 12.88 9.08
N TRP A 140 -31.73 12.10 8.03
CA TRP A 140 -33.00 12.23 7.30
C TRP A 140 -34.21 11.81 8.12
N SER A 141 -34.04 10.85 9.02
CA SER A 141 -35.04 10.38 9.97
C SER A 141 -34.40 9.65 11.14
N THR A 142 -35.08 9.59 12.30
CA THR A 142 -34.61 8.85 13.47
C THR A 142 -34.34 7.38 13.18
N PRO A 143 -35.24 6.62 12.50
CA PRO A 143 -34.98 5.22 12.15
C PRO A 143 -33.75 5.05 11.25
N SER A 144 -33.56 5.93 10.27
CA SER A 144 -32.38 5.87 9.38
C SER A 144 -31.07 6.11 10.15
N THR A 145 -31.09 7.00 11.14
CA THR A 145 -29.93 7.28 12.00
C THR A 145 -29.60 6.05 12.86
N ILE A 146 -30.61 5.42 13.48
CA ILE A 146 -30.42 4.19 14.28
C ILE A 146 -29.83 3.06 13.42
N VAL A 147 -30.42 2.80 12.25
CA VAL A 147 -29.92 1.76 11.32
C VAL A 147 -28.50 2.08 10.88
N GLY A 148 -28.20 3.34 10.57
CA GLY A 148 -26.85 3.81 10.24
C GLY A 148 -25.86 3.58 11.38
N MET A 149 -26.22 3.91 12.63
CA MET A 149 -25.36 3.69 13.80
C MET A 149 -25.08 2.20 14.04
N LEU A 150 -26.11 1.35 13.94
CA LEU A 150 -25.97 -0.10 14.10
C LEU A 150 -25.09 -0.69 12.99
N ALA A 151 -25.36 -0.36 11.73
CA ALA A 151 -24.59 -0.85 10.59
C ALA A 151 -23.13 -0.36 10.64
N LEU A 152 -22.90 0.89 11.03
CA LEU A 152 -21.55 1.44 11.25
C LEU A 152 -20.81 0.68 12.35
N THR A 153 -21.47 0.42 13.47
CA THR A 153 -20.88 -0.32 14.60
C THR A 153 -20.52 -1.75 14.21
N VAL A 154 -21.43 -2.46 13.53
CA VAL A 154 -21.18 -3.83 13.06
C VAL A 154 -20.03 -3.86 12.04
N ALA A 155 -20.04 -2.96 11.04
CA ALA A 155 -18.96 -2.86 10.06
C ALA A 155 -17.61 -2.54 10.72
N TYR A 156 -17.60 -1.66 11.72
CA TYR A 156 -16.42 -1.32 12.51
C TYR A 156 -15.90 -2.54 13.29
N LEU A 157 -16.75 -3.28 14.01
CA LEU A 157 -16.35 -4.47 14.76
C LEU A 157 -15.82 -5.58 13.85
N ILE A 158 -16.45 -5.81 12.70
CA ILE A 158 -15.94 -6.77 11.69
C ILE A 158 -14.58 -6.30 11.16
N GLY A 159 -14.43 -5.01 10.84
CA GLY A 159 -13.17 -4.43 10.38
C GLY A 159 -12.05 -4.56 11.41
N LEU A 160 -12.35 -4.30 12.68
CA LEU A 160 -11.43 -4.45 13.80
C LEU A 160 -11.02 -5.91 13.98
N GLY A 161 -11.97 -6.85 14.02
CA GLY A 161 -11.68 -8.28 14.14
C GLY A 161 -10.82 -8.81 13.00
N ILE A 162 -11.14 -8.44 11.75
CA ILE A 162 -10.34 -8.80 10.58
C ILE A 162 -8.91 -8.24 10.68
N THR A 163 -8.76 -6.99 11.14
CA THR A 163 -7.45 -6.33 11.25
C THR A 163 -6.59 -6.99 12.32
N ILE A 164 -7.15 -7.23 13.51
CA ILE A 164 -6.47 -7.93 14.61
C ILE A 164 -6.04 -9.33 14.18
N MET A 165 -6.93 -10.11 13.58
CA MET A 165 -6.62 -11.47 13.11
C MET A 165 -5.52 -11.47 12.04
N ARG A 166 -5.43 -10.43 11.21
CA ARG A 166 -4.38 -10.32 10.17
C ARG A 166 -3.02 -9.97 10.73
N ILE A 167 -2.97 -9.16 11.80
CA ILE A 167 -1.71 -8.81 12.47
C ILE A 167 -0.99 -10.07 12.99
N PHE A 168 -1.75 -11.09 13.39
CA PHE A 168 -1.21 -12.37 13.86
C PHE A 168 -0.82 -13.37 12.75
N LEU A 169 -0.97 -13.04 11.46
CA LEU A 169 -0.75 -13.98 10.34
C LEU A 169 0.27 -13.47 9.29
N PRO A 170 1.53 -13.14 9.66
CA PRO A 170 2.54 -12.62 8.74
C PRO A 170 2.94 -13.60 7.61
N ALA A 171 2.84 -14.91 7.85
CA ALA A 171 3.29 -15.96 6.93
C ALA A 171 2.52 -15.99 5.58
N LYS A 172 1.33 -15.39 5.51
CA LYS A 172 0.50 -15.38 4.28
C LYS A 172 1.19 -14.68 3.12
N PHE A 173 1.94 -13.61 3.37
CA PHE A 173 2.63 -12.88 2.30
C PHE A 173 3.73 -13.74 1.67
N ILE A 174 4.60 -14.35 2.49
CA ILE A 174 5.71 -15.17 2.00
C ILE A 174 5.18 -16.39 1.23
N ARG A 175 4.12 -17.03 1.72
CA ARG A 175 3.43 -18.13 1.01
C ARG A 175 2.89 -17.69 -0.35
N LEU A 176 2.22 -16.54 -0.42
CA LEU A 176 1.70 -16.04 -1.69
C LEU A 176 2.83 -15.75 -2.69
N GLN A 177 3.94 -15.16 -2.24
CA GLN A 177 5.11 -14.92 -3.09
C GLN A 177 5.73 -16.24 -3.58
N ARG A 178 5.90 -17.22 -2.68
CA ARG A 178 6.35 -18.57 -3.04
C ARG A 178 5.44 -19.17 -4.11
N ASP A 179 4.14 -19.21 -3.87
CA ASP A 179 3.18 -19.86 -4.77
C ASP A 179 3.12 -19.16 -6.13
N ALA A 180 3.21 -17.82 -6.16
CA ALA A 180 3.30 -17.05 -7.39
C ALA A 180 4.56 -17.41 -8.20
N ILE A 181 5.71 -17.53 -7.54
CA ILE A 181 6.99 -17.85 -8.19
C ILE A 181 7.06 -19.31 -8.61
N LEU A 182 6.57 -20.23 -7.79
CA LEU A 182 6.48 -21.65 -8.15
C LEU A 182 5.54 -21.82 -9.35
N LYS A 183 4.38 -21.14 -9.37
CA LYS A 183 3.46 -21.18 -10.52
C LYS A 183 4.07 -20.58 -11.79
N PHE A 184 4.90 -19.55 -11.66
CA PHE A 184 5.59 -18.95 -12.81
C PHE A 184 6.74 -19.83 -13.30
N SER A 185 7.50 -20.44 -12.39
CA SER A 185 8.68 -21.26 -12.71
C SER A 185 8.35 -22.71 -13.11
N THR A 186 7.19 -23.26 -12.74
CA THR A 186 6.75 -24.62 -13.10
C THR A 186 6.23 -24.74 -14.52
N LYS A 187 5.84 -23.62 -15.15
CA LYS A 187 5.56 -23.62 -16.58
C LYS A 187 6.87 -23.99 -17.28
N PRO A 188 6.93 -25.12 -18.02
CA PRO A 188 8.14 -25.47 -18.72
C PRO A 188 8.51 -24.27 -19.59
N GLY A 189 9.73 -23.77 -19.41
CA GLY A 189 10.26 -22.74 -20.27
C GLY A 189 10.10 -23.19 -21.74
N PRO A 190 10.08 -22.24 -22.69
CA PRO A 190 9.93 -22.55 -24.11
C PRO A 190 10.90 -23.65 -24.62
N GLY A 191 11.98 -23.96 -23.89
CA GLY A 191 12.92 -25.04 -24.16
C GLY A 191 12.41 -26.48 -24.05
N LYS A 192 11.22 -26.79 -23.50
CA LYS A 192 10.66 -28.17 -23.61
C LYS A 192 10.07 -28.50 -24.98
N ARG A 193 10.05 -27.57 -25.94
CA ARG A 193 9.58 -27.83 -27.30
C ARG A 193 10.72 -27.77 -28.30
N ARG A 194 11.23 -28.98 -28.59
CA ARG A 194 11.99 -29.44 -29.77
C ARG A 194 13.51 -29.28 -29.77
N GLY A 195 14.14 -30.45 -29.95
CA GLY A 195 15.55 -30.65 -30.25
C GLY A 195 16.38 -30.73 -28.99
N THR A 196 17.00 -31.88 -28.73
CA THR A 196 18.25 -31.92 -27.96
C THR A 196 19.09 -30.74 -28.41
N ALA A 197 19.37 -29.79 -27.51
CA ALA A 197 20.30 -28.71 -27.83
C ALA A 197 21.55 -29.39 -28.44
N PRO A 198 21.97 -29.02 -29.66
CA PRO A 198 23.15 -29.62 -30.25
C PRO A 198 24.29 -29.48 -29.24
N LYS A 199 25.03 -30.57 -29.04
CA LYS A 199 26.12 -30.54 -28.06
C LYS A 199 27.07 -29.39 -28.42
N PRO A 200 27.71 -28.74 -27.43
CA PRO A 200 28.67 -27.65 -27.67
C PRO A 200 29.79 -28.00 -28.67
N THR A 201 30.00 -29.29 -28.96
CA THR A 201 30.95 -29.79 -29.96
C THR A 201 30.56 -29.49 -31.42
N ASP A 202 29.31 -29.14 -31.71
CA ASP A 202 28.81 -28.88 -33.07
C ASP A 202 28.62 -27.38 -33.39
N VAL A 203 29.20 -26.48 -32.59
CA VAL A 203 29.01 -25.01 -32.72
C VAL A 203 29.38 -24.49 -34.11
N ASP A 204 30.36 -25.11 -34.78
CA ASP A 204 30.81 -24.73 -36.13
C ASP A 204 29.74 -24.98 -37.21
N SER A 205 28.72 -25.79 -36.92
CA SER A 205 27.61 -26.08 -37.84
C SER A 205 26.37 -25.22 -37.60
N TRP A 206 26.36 -24.37 -36.58
CA TRP A 206 25.17 -23.63 -36.19
C TRP A 206 24.84 -22.53 -37.18
N THR A 207 23.58 -22.51 -37.62
CA THR A 207 23.03 -21.33 -38.27
C THR A 207 22.97 -20.17 -37.25
N GLN A 208 23.05 -18.93 -37.75
CA GLN A 208 22.93 -17.73 -36.90
C GLN A 208 21.61 -17.72 -36.09
N GLN A 209 20.54 -18.30 -36.64
CA GLN A 209 19.25 -18.41 -35.99
C GLN A 209 19.29 -19.41 -34.82
N GLU A 210 19.90 -20.58 -35.02
CA GLU A 210 20.08 -21.59 -33.96
C GLU A 210 20.94 -21.06 -32.83
N ALA A 211 22.05 -20.39 -33.15
CA ALA A 211 22.92 -19.75 -32.16
C ALA A 211 22.16 -18.68 -31.34
N THR A 212 21.37 -17.83 -31.99
CA THR A 212 20.58 -16.80 -31.31
C THR A 212 19.50 -17.40 -30.42
N GLN A 213 18.83 -18.46 -30.89
CA GLN A 213 17.79 -19.16 -30.13
C GLN A 213 18.39 -19.90 -28.93
N PHE A 214 19.54 -20.55 -29.10
CA PHE A 214 20.31 -21.16 -28.01
C PHE A 214 20.69 -20.12 -26.96
N LEU A 215 21.38 -19.04 -27.34
CA LEU A 215 21.78 -17.97 -26.41
C LEU A 215 20.59 -17.38 -25.67
N THR A 216 19.46 -17.19 -26.36
CA THR A 216 18.23 -16.66 -25.76
C THR A 216 17.60 -17.64 -24.78
N ASN A 217 17.49 -18.93 -25.14
CA ASN A 217 16.89 -19.94 -24.28
C ASN A 217 17.75 -20.24 -23.04
N THR A 218 19.06 -20.40 -23.23
CA THR A 218 20.03 -20.61 -22.15
C THR A 218 20.06 -19.39 -21.24
N GLY A 219 20.12 -18.19 -21.82
CA GLY A 219 20.11 -16.94 -21.06
C GLY A 219 18.83 -16.72 -20.27
N ILE A 220 17.65 -16.94 -20.85
CA ILE A 220 16.38 -16.84 -20.12
C ILE A 220 16.31 -17.88 -18.99
N SER A 221 16.81 -19.09 -19.22
CA SER A 221 16.78 -20.17 -18.23
C SER A 221 17.70 -19.88 -17.05
N ILE A 222 18.93 -19.42 -17.30
CA ILE A 222 19.87 -18.96 -16.27
C ILE A 222 19.30 -17.76 -15.52
N MET A 223 18.78 -16.75 -16.23
CA MET A 223 18.13 -15.59 -15.61
C MET A 223 16.94 -15.99 -14.74
N SER A 224 16.19 -17.01 -15.12
CA SER A 224 15.06 -17.50 -14.34
C SER A 224 15.55 -18.19 -13.06
N ALA A 225 16.55 -19.07 -13.15
CA ALA A 225 17.14 -19.72 -11.97
C ALA A 225 17.75 -18.69 -11.00
N GLN A 226 18.56 -17.76 -11.52
CA GLN A 226 19.15 -16.65 -10.77
C GLN A 226 18.09 -15.71 -10.21
N GLY A 227 17.01 -15.46 -10.95
CA GLY A 227 15.88 -14.66 -10.49
C GLY A 227 15.16 -15.29 -9.30
N VAL A 228 14.98 -16.62 -9.29
CA VAL A 228 14.40 -17.34 -8.15
C VAL A 228 15.34 -17.30 -6.94
N TYR A 229 16.66 -17.50 -7.12
CA TYR A 229 17.65 -17.35 -6.03
C TYR A 229 17.64 -15.94 -5.44
N PHE A 230 17.67 -14.92 -6.31
CA PHE A 230 17.58 -13.51 -5.91
C PHE A 230 16.32 -13.24 -5.12
N TRP A 231 15.17 -13.75 -5.58
CA TRP A 231 13.91 -13.54 -4.88
C TRP A 231 13.88 -14.23 -3.52
N ALA A 232 14.36 -15.48 -3.43
CA ALA A 232 14.48 -16.21 -2.18
C ALA A 232 15.38 -15.45 -1.18
N TYR A 233 16.53 -14.95 -1.65
CA TYR A 233 17.45 -14.13 -0.86
C TYR A 233 16.78 -12.85 -0.35
N ARG A 234 16.06 -12.12 -1.21
CA ARG A 234 15.39 -10.88 -0.80
C ARG A 234 14.21 -11.11 0.13
N LEU A 235 13.46 -12.21 -0.03
CA LEU A 235 12.44 -12.60 0.93
C LEU A 235 13.06 -12.91 2.30
N GLU A 236 14.21 -13.58 2.34
CA GLU A 236 14.92 -13.84 3.59
C GLU A 236 15.42 -12.56 4.25
N GLN A 237 16.00 -11.63 3.47
CA GLN A 237 16.40 -10.32 3.98
C GLN A 237 15.21 -9.52 4.49
N TYR A 238 14.09 -9.51 3.75
CA TYR A 238 12.87 -8.83 4.15
C TYR A 238 12.32 -9.38 5.48
N ARG A 239 12.30 -10.71 5.64
CA ARG A 239 11.89 -11.37 6.89
C ARG A 239 12.74 -10.92 8.07
N LYS A 240 14.06 -10.85 7.87
CA LYS A 240 15.02 -10.39 8.89
C LYS A 240 15.03 -8.86 9.08
N SER A 241 14.35 -8.11 8.21
CA SER A 241 14.42 -6.65 8.21
C SER A 241 13.56 -6.02 9.31
N LEU A 242 13.91 -4.78 9.69
CA LEU A 242 13.13 -4.00 10.65
C LEU A 242 11.78 -3.49 10.10
N VAL A 243 11.53 -3.64 8.79
CA VAL A 243 10.36 -3.07 8.13
C VAL A 243 9.06 -3.63 8.72
N ALA A 244 9.03 -4.91 9.09
CA ALA A 244 7.88 -5.52 9.74
C ALA A 244 7.51 -4.84 11.09
N TYR A 245 8.52 -4.40 11.85
CA TYR A 245 8.30 -3.68 13.13
C TYR A 245 7.75 -2.27 12.93
N ILE A 246 7.88 -1.69 11.73
CA ILE A 246 7.33 -0.36 11.45
C ILE A 246 5.90 -0.51 10.90
N VAL A 247 5.68 -1.48 10.02
CA VAL A 247 4.39 -1.68 9.34
C VAL A 247 3.29 -2.05 10.34
N ASN A 248 3.53 -2.99 11.26
CA ASN A 248 2.50 -3.47 12.18
C ASN A 248 2.00 -2.37 13.15
N PRO A 249 2.86 -1.63 13.86
CA PRO A 249 2.42 -0.49 14.69
C PRO A 249 1.76 0.61 13.86
N THR A 250 2.21 0.85 12.63
CA THR A 250 1.56 1.82 11.74
C THR A 250 0.11 1.43 11.46
N VAL A 251 -0.18 0.15 11.21
CA VAL A 251 -1.55 -0.34 10.99
C VAL A 251 -2.40 -0.18 12.25
N VAL A 252 -1.86 -0.51 13.43
CA VAL A 252 -2.59 -0.36 14.71
C VAL A 252 -2.83 1.13 15.03
N PHE A 253 -1.87 2.00 14.77
CA PHE A 253 -2.03 3.44 14.91
C PHE A 253 -3.13 3.99 13.99
N LEU A 254 -3.13 3.59 12.71
CA LEU A 254 -4.19 3.95 11.77
C LEU A 254 -5.56 3.40 12.20
N LEU A 255 -5.60 2.20 12.80
CA LEU A 255 -6.81 1.65 13.39
C LEU A 255 -7.32 2.52 14.55
N GLY A 256 -6.44 3.04 15.40
CA GLY A 256 -6.80 4.00 16.45
C GLY A 256 -7.41 5.29 15.89
N ILE A 257 -6.80 5.89 14.87
CA ILE A 257 -7.37 7.07 14.18
C ILE A 257 -8.77 6.75 13.63
N TRP A 258 -8.91 5.56 13.01
CA TRP A 258 -10.18 5.11 12.48
C TRP A 258 -11.25 4.92 13.57
N THR A 259 -10.89 4.36 14.72
CA THR A 259 -11.76 4.24 15.89
C THR A 259 -12.28 5.59 16.33
N VAL A 260 -11.41 6.60 16.47
CA VAL A 260 -11.81 7.96 16.85
C VAL A 260 -12.82 8.53 15.84
N ALA A 261 -12.58 8.34 14.54
CA ALA A 261 -13.50 8.81 13.49
C ALA A 261 -14.88 8.12 13.58
N VAL A 262 -14.93 6.80 13.79
CA VAL A 262 -16.18 6.06 13.94
C VAL A 262 -16.95 6.51 15.18
N VAL A 263 -16.26 6.61 16.33
CA VAL A 263 -16.87 7.08 17.59
C VAL A 263 -17.40 8.51 17.43
N THR A 264 -16.68 9.38 16.72
CA THR A 264 -17.13 10.76 16.41
C THR A 264 -18.48 10.76 15.70
N VAL A 265 -18.62 9.93 14.66
CA VAL A 265 -19.87 9.83 13.90
C VAL A 265 -20.99 9.25 14.77
N LEU A 266 -20.72 8.23 15.57
CA LEU A 266 -21.70 7.62 16.47
C LEU A 266 -22.18 8.61 17.55
N THR A 267 -21.26 9.34 18.19
CA THR A 267 -21.60 10.35 19.20
C THR A 267 -22.43 11.49 18.60
N LYS A 268 -22.04 11.98 17.41
CA LYS A 268 -22.83 12.98 16.68
C LYS A 268 -24.23 12.46 16.31
N GLY A 269 -24.32 11.20 15.90
CA GLY A 269 -25.58 10.52 15.63
C GLY A 269 -26.49 10.48 16.85
N LEU A 270 -25.95 10.08 18.00
CA LEU A 270 -26.68 10.03 19.26
C LEU A 270 -27.20 11.42 19.66
N HIS A 271 -26.36 12.46 19.56
CA HIS A 271 -26.77 13.83 19.84
C HIS A 271 -27.89 14.31 18.90
N SER A 272 -27.85 13.91 17.62
CA SER A 272 -28.88 14.30 16.66
C SER A 272 -30.22 13.62 16.94
N MET A 273 -30.21 12.43 17.56
CA MET A 273 -31.43 11.74 17.99
C MET A 273 -31.99 12.27 19.31
N ASP A 274 -31.11 12.52 20.28
CA ASP A 274 -31.46 13.04 21.61
C ASP A 274 -30.32 13.91 22.14
N SER A 275 -30.49 15.23 22.02
CA SER A 275 -29.51 16.19 22.54
C SER A 275 -29.40 16.17 24.07
N GLY A 276 -30.42 15.65 24.77
CA GLY A 276 -30.43 15.51 26.23
C GLY A 276 -29.40 14.51 26.76
N GLN A 277 -28.83 13.68 25.89
CA GLN A 277 -27.74 12.76 26.23
C GLN A 277 -26.43 13.48 26.55
N PHE A 278 -26.29 14.77 26.22
CA PHE A 278 -25.06 15.53 26.40
C PHE A 278 -25.32 16.87 27.12
N VAL A 279 -24.33 17.35 27.88
CA VAL A 279 -24.27 18.72 28.40
C VAL A 279 -23.21 19.49 27.63
N PHE A 280 -23.57 20.67 27.14
CA PHE A 280 -22.68 21.58 26.44
C PHE A 280 -23.07 23.03 26.76
N ALA A 281 -22.07 23.92 26.82
CA ALA A 281 -22.29 25.36 27.01
C ALA A 281 -22.71 26.06 25.70
N ASP A 282 -22.08 25.66 24.60
CA ASP A 282 -22.34 26.18 23.25
C ASP A 282 -22.76 25.05 22.30
N PRO A 283 -23.55 25.32 21.24
CA PRO A 283 -23.93 24.31 20.26
C PRO A 283 -22.71 23.56 19.70
N PRO A 284 -22.64 22.22 19.85
CA PRO A 284 -21.43 21.49 19.54
C PRO A 284 -21.19 21.41 18.02
N SER A 285 -19.99 21.82 17.62
CA SER A 285 -19.53 21.67 16.24
C SER A 285 -19.10 20.22 15.95
N GLY A 286 -18.95 19.87 14.66
CA GLY A 286 -18.39 18.56 14.29
C GLY A 286 -17.00 18.30 14.89
N PHE A 287 -16.19 19.35 15.06
CA PHE A 287 -14.89 19.25 15.71
C PHE A 287 -15.00 19.03 17.22
N THR A 288 -16.02 19.61 17.87
CA THR A 288 -16.30 19.36 19.29
C THR A 288 -16.55 17.87 19.53
N PHE A 289 -17.32 17.21 18.65
CA PHE A 289 -17.51 15.76 18.69
C PHE A 289 -16.20 14.99 18.43
N PHE A 290 -15.38 15.42 17.47
CA PHE A 290 -14.09 14.77 17.21
C PHE A 290 -13.15 14.86 18.43
N HIS A 291 -13.03 16.03 19.03
CA HIS A 291 -12.22 16.26 20.22
C HIS A 291 -12.76 15.48 21.42
N TYR A 292 -14.07 15.44 21.60
CA TYR A 292 -14.73 14.60 22.61
C TYR A 292 -14.40 13.12 22.41
N SER A 293 -14.57 12.58 21.21
CA SER A 293 -14.30 11.16 20.92
C SER A 293 -12.83 10.81 21.05
N LEU A 294 -11.92 11.73 20.68
CA LEU A 294 -10.49 11.57 20.90
C LEU A 294 -10.19 11.41 22.39
N ASN A 295 -10.69 12.32 23.24
CA ASN A 295 -10.48 12.25 24.68
C ASN A 295 -11.17 11.02 25.31
N ALA A 296 -12.40 10.70 24.89
CA ALA A 296 -13.12 9.53 25.35
C ALA A 296 -12.34 8.23 25.09
N CYS A 297 -11.69 8.11 23.93
CA CYS A 297 -10.82 6.97 23.64
C CYS A 297 -9.63 6.83 24.62
N PHE A 298 -9.23 7.89 25.32
CA PHE A 298 -8.14 7.87 26.32
C PHE A 298 -8.63 8.09 27.76
N PHE A 299 -9.91 7.78 28.06
CA PHE A 299 -10.56 8.01 29.37
C PHE A 299 -10.52 9.48 29.84
N GLY A 300 -10.36 10.42 28.92
CA GLY A 300 -10.41 11.85 29.20
C GLY A 300 -11.80 12.42 29.00
N GLU A 301 -12.09 13.51 29.71
CA GLU A 301 -13.31 14.31 29.52
C GLU A 301 -12.96 15.69 28.96
N VAL A 302 -13.93 16.33 28.31
CA VAL A 302 -13.78 17.69 27.78
C VAL A 302 -14.92 18.56 28.28
N ASP A 303 -14.61 19.74 28.83
CA ASP A 303 -15.64 20.64 29.36
C ASP A 303 -16.65 21.13 28.31
N ALA A 304 -16.24 21.19 27.04
CA ALA A 304 -17.08 21.59 25.93
C ALA A 304 -18.24 20.61 25.65
N LEU A 305 -18.10 19.32 26.00
CA LEU A 305 -19.13 18.30 25.76
C LEU A 305 -18.98 17.16 26.77
N LYS A 306 -19.95 17.03 27.69
CA LYS A 306 -19.96 15.97 28.72
C LYS A 306 -21.12 14.99 28.49
N PRO A 307 -20.91 13.67 28.68
CA PRO A 307 -22.00 12.71 28.63
C PRO A 307 -22.91 12.89 29.86
N LYS A 308 -24.23 12.91 29.64
CA LYS A 308 -25.23 13.00 30.71
C LYS A 308 -26.11 11.76 30.80
N GLY A 309 -26.56 11.27 29.64
CA GLY A 309 -27.47 10.13 29.57
C GLY A 309 -26.73 8.80 29.45
N ASP A 310 -27.44 7.72 29.77
CA ASP A 310 -26.89 6.36 29.84
C ASP A 310 -26.23 5.92 28.53
N TRP A 311 -26.81 6.28 27.38
CA TRP A 311 -26.25 5.92 26.08
C TRP A 311 -24.97 6.67 25.76
N ALA A 312 -24.90 7.96 26.10
CA ALA A 312 -23.67 8.74 25.91
C ALA A 312 -22.56 8.22 26.82
N PHE A 313 -22.87 7.88 28.07
CA PHE A 313 -21.92 7.29 29.01
C PHE A 313 -21.46 5.89 28.57
N ALA A 314 -22.38 5.06 28.05
CA ALA A 314 -22.05 3.75 27.50
C ALA A 314 -21.12 3.85 26.29
N PHE A 315 -21.40 4.76 25.33
CA PHE A 315 -20.50 4.98 24.20
C PHE A 315 -19.13 5.52 24.63
N HIS A 316 -19.10 6.44 25.59
CA HIS A 316 -17.87 6.96 26.17
C HIS A 316 -17.02 5.80 26.71
N SER A 317 -17.57 5.02 27.64
CA SER A 317 -16.89 3.89 28.27
C SER A 317 -16.46 2.81 27.28
N ALA A 318 -17.35 2.44 26.34
CA ALA A 318 -17.05 1.47 25.31
C ALA A 318 -15.90 1.94 24.41
N SER A 319 -15.86 3.22 24.04
CA SER A 319 -14.78 3.78 23.23
C SER A 319 -13.42 3.73 23.92
N SER A 320 -13.37 3.99 25.24
CA SER A 320 -12.16 3.89 26.04
C SER A 320 -11.67 2.45 26.16
N ILE A 321 -12.58 1.50 26.40
CA ILE A 321 -12.26 0.07 26.48
C ILE A 321 -11.71 -0.44 25.14
N VAL A 322 -12.38 -0.09 24.03
CA VAL A 322 -11.95 -0.52 22.69
C VAL A 322 -10.59 0.06 22.34
N MET A 323 -10.35 1.37 22.56
CA MET A 323 -9.05 1.98 22.31
C MET A 323 -7.96 1.37 23.20
N SER A 324 -8.25 1.12 24.48
CA SER A 324 -7.32 0.43 25.39
C SER A 324 -6.99 -0.97 24.89
N GLY A 325 -7.98 -1.71 24.38
CA GLY A 325 -7.77 -3.00 23.75
C GLY A 325 -6.86 -2.90 22.51
N ILE A 326 -7.06 -1.89 21.66
CA ILE A 326 -6.20 -1.61 20.50
C ILE A 326 -4.77 -1.30 20.93
N ILE A 327 -4.57 -0.42 21.91
CA ILE A 327 -3.23 -0.08 22.44
C ILE A 327 -2.58 -1.30 23.08
N LEU A 328 -3.29 -2.03 23.92
CA LEU A 328 -2.79 -3.26 24.54
C LEU A 328 -2.44 -4.32 23.50
N SER A 329 -3.14 -4.36 22.37
CA SER A 329 -2.82 -5.27 21.26
C SER A 329 -1.46 -4.99 20.60
N LEU A 330 -0.86 -3.80 20.80
CA LEU A 330 0.51 -3.52 20.34
C LEU A 330 1.54 -4.43 21.03
N ILE A 331 1.35 -4.77 22.30
CA ILE A 331 2.27 -5.62 23.06
C ILE A 331 2.35 -7.04 22.47
N PRO A 332 1.26 -7.82 22.36
CA PRO A 332 1.30 -9.14 21.75
C PRO A 332 1.68 -9.06 20.26
N THR A 333 1.34 -7.98 19.55
CA THR A 333 1.80 -7.76 18.18
C THR A 333 3.32 -7.63 18.11
N PHE A 334 3.93 -6.85 19.01
CA PHE A 334 5.38 -6.67 19.06
C PHE A 334 6.07 -7.98 19.45
N ILE A 335 5.56 -8.68 20.47
CA ILE A 335 6.07 -10.00 20.90
C ILE A 335 5.93 -11.02 19.76
N SER A 336 4.78 -11.06 19.09
CA SER A 336 4.52 -11.96 17.97
C SER A 336 5.43 -11.65 16.80
N THR A 337 5.63 -10.38 16.46
CA THR A 337 6.54 -9.95 15.39
C THR A 337 7.97 -10.37 15.71
N TRP A 338 8.42 -10.16 16.95
CA TRP A 338 9.75 -10.56 17.41
C TRP A 338 9.95 -12.08 17.42
N ARG A 339 8.96 -12.85 17.90
CA ARG A 339 8.99 -14.32 17.89
C ARG A 339 8.89 -14.90 16.47
N SER A 340 8.02 -14.34 15.63
CA SER A 340 7.88 -14.74 14.23
C SER A 340 9.21 -14.60 13.51
N GLN A 341 9.98 -13.53 13.71
CA GLN A 341 11.31 -13.42 13.11
C GLN A 341 12.28 -14.54 13.52
N ARG A 342 12.12 -15.12 14.71
CA ARG A 342 12.99 -16.19 15.22
C ARG A 342 12.52 -17.60 14.87
N SER A 343 11.23 -17.80 14.57
CA SER A 343 10.62 -19.14 14.58
C SER A 343 9.63 -19.39 13.43
N ASP A 344 9.64 -18.59 12.37
CA ASP A 344 8.72 -18.77 11.26
C ASP A 344 9.18 -19.91 10.34
N ALA A 345 9.03 -21.15 10.83
CA ALA A 345 9.32 -22.38 10.09
C ALA A 345 8.61 -22.40 8.73
N GLU A 346 7.40 -21.83 8.65
CA GLU A 346 6.66 -21.74 7.38
C GLU A 346 7.36 -20.83 6.36
N ALA A 347 7.99 -19.74 6.83
CA ALA A 347 8.77 -18.85 5.98
C ALA A 347 10.10 -19.49 5.58
N ASP A 348 10.75 -20.21 6.50
CA ASP A 348 11.94 -21.02 6.19
C ASP A 348 11.63 -22.08 5.13
N ASP A 349 10.55 -22.84 5.29
CA ASP A 349 10.08 -23.82 4.32
C ASP A 349 9.77 -23.19 2.96
N ALA A 350 9.16 -22.00 2.96
CA ALA A 350 8.85 -21.29 1.72
C ALA A 350 10.12 -20.80 1.00
N ILE A 351 11.11 -20.29 1.73
CA ILE A 351 12.40 -19.87 1.18
C ILE A 351 13.19 -21.09 0.71
N ALA A 352 13.21 -22.17 1.50
CA ALA A 352 13.85 -23.44 1.14
C ALA A 352 13.22 -24.03 -0.13
N ALA A 353 11.90 -24.02 -0.27
CA ALA A 353 11.22 -24.46 -1.49
C ALA A 353 11.64 -23.64 -2.73
N LEU A 354 11.82 -22.31 -2.59
CA LEU A 354 12.33 -21.47 -3.66
C LEU A 354 13.80 -21.79 -3.99
N LYS A 355 14.65 -22.00 -2.98
CA LYS A 355 16.06 -22.40 -3.16
C LYS A 355 16.16 -23.76 -3.87
N THR A 356 15.43 -24.77 -3.41
CA THR A 356 15.36 -26.08 -4.04
C THR A 356 14.90 -25.97 -5.49
N ARG A 357 13.88 -25.14 -5.75
CA ARG A 357 13.41 -24.91 -7.13
C ARG A 357 14.49 -24.28 -8.00
N ALA A 358 15.21 -23.28 -7.50
CA ALA A 358 16.31 -22.65 -8.24
C ALA A 358 17.46 -23.64 -8.50
N ALA A 359 17.79 -24.48 -7.51
CA ALA A 359 18.79 -25.53 -7.64
C ALA A 359 18.37 -26.62 -8.64
N ASP A 360 17.10 -26.99 -8.68
CA ASP A 360 16.56 -27.91 -9.69
C ASP A 360 16.64 -27.32 -11.10
N MET A 361 16.42 -26.01 -11.24
CA MET A 361 16.59 -25.30 -12.52
C MET A 361 18.05 -25.24 -12.95
N ALA A 362 18.97 -24.99 -12.01
CA ALA A 362 20.41 -25.04 -12.27
C ALA A 362 20.89 -26.45 -12.67
N ARG A 363 20.43 -27.49 -11.97
CA ARG A 363 20.70 -28.90 -12.32
C ARG A 363 20.08 -29.31 -13.66
N ALA A 364 18.96 -28.72 -14.04
CA ALA A 364 18.40 -28.93 -15.38
C ALA A 364 19.30 -28.32 -16.46
N LEU A 365 19.81 -27.10 -16.24
CA LEU A 365 20.79 -26.46 -17.14
C LEU A 365 22.07 -27.30 -17.28
N ASP A 366 22.63 -27.77 -16.16
CA ASP A 366 23.83 -28.61 -16.17
C ASP A 366 23.61 -29.92 -16.95
N ARG A 367 22.46 -30.58 -16.77
CA ARG A 367 22.10 -31.77 -17.57
C ARG A 367 21.90 -31.46 -19.05
N ASP A 368 21.30 -30.33 -19.38
CA ASP A 368 20.96 -29.96 -20.75
C ASP A 368 22.18 -29.46 -21.54
N PHE A 369 23.15 -28.82 -20.88
CA PHE A 369 24.32 -28.18 -21.52
C PHE A 369 25.68 -28.79 -21.14
N GLY A 370 25.74 -29.67 -20.14
CA GLY A 370 26.97 -30.31 -19.66
C GLY A 370 27.92 -29.37 -18.94
N GLU A 371 27.45 -28.20 -18.52
CA GLU A 371 28.24 -27.15 -17.89
C GLU A 371 27.49 -26.54 -16.72
N ASP A 372 28.23 -26.21 -15.66
CA ASP A 372 27.69 -25.54 -14.50
C ASP A 372 27.10 -24.16 -14.86
N MET A 373 26.05 -23.77 -14.14
CA MET A 373 25.29 -22.54 -14.39
C MET A 373 26.18 -21.30 -14.40
N ASP A 374 27.18 -21.23 -13.52
CA ASP A 374 28.09 -20.09 -13.42
C ASP A 374 29.02 -19.99 -14.64
N GLN A 375 29.44 -21.12 -15.20
CA GLN A 375 30.25 -21.18 -16.43
C GLN A 375 29.42 -20.73 -17.65
N LEU A 376 28.19 -21.23 -17.76
CA LEU A 376 27.27 -20.81 -18.81
C LEU A 376 26.95 -19.30 -18.72
N ALA A 377 26.77 -18.78 -17.51
CA ALA A 377 26.56 -17.36 -17.28
C ALA A 377 27.79 -16.54 -17.73
N ALA A 378 29.00 -16.96 -17.36
CA ALA A 378 30.24 -16.31 -17.78
C ALA A 378 30.39 -16.28 -19.31
N ARG A 379 30.05 -17.38 -19.99
CA ARG A 379 30.05 -17.43 -21.46
C ARG A 379 29.02 -16.50 -22.08
N LEU A 380 27.80 -16.45 -21.56
CA LEU A 380 26.77 -15.52 -22.06
C LEU A 380 27.19 -14.05 -21.93
N LEU A 381 27.91 -13.71 -20.86
CA LEU A 381 28.52 -12.37 -20.70
C LEU A 381 29.62 -12.13 -21.74
N ALA A 382 30.45 -13.14 -22.05
CA ALA A 382 31.49 -13.04 -23.07
C ALA A 382 30.91 -12.90 -24.49
N PHE A 383 29.78 -13.55 -24.78
CA PHE A 383 29.08 -13.49 -26.07
C PHE A 383 28.20 -12.24 -26.25
N ASN A 384 28.26 -11.27 -25.33
CA ASN A 384 27.52 -10.01 -25.42
C ASN A 384 25.99 -10.23 -25.57
N TRP A 385 25.44 -11.23 -24.86
CA TRP A 385 24.01 -11.52 -24.92
C TRP A 385 23.19 -10.28 -24.53
N GLY A 386 22.08 -10.03 -25.23
CA GLY A 386 21.34 -8.76 -25.11
C GLY A 386 20.85 -8.39 -23.70
N LEU A 387 20.75 -9.36 -22.79
CA LEU A 387 20.34 -9.17 -21.39
C LEU A 387 21.48 -9.38 -20.37
N GLN A 388 22.74 -9.42 -20.81
CA GLN A 388 23.92 -9.59 -19.96
C GLN A 388 23.98 -8.59 -18.79
N GLY A 389 23.49 -7.36 -18.99
CA GLY A 389 23.48 -6.34 -17.95
C GLY A 389 22.54 -6.70 -16.79
N VAL A 390 21.42 -7.35 -17.08
CA VAL A 390 20.47 -7.83 -16.06
C VAL A 390 21.04 -9.06 -15.36
N LEU A 391 21.60 -10.01 -16.12
CA LEU A 391 22.23 -11.21 -15.56
C LEU A 391 23.40 -10.84 -14.63
N GLY A 392 24.32 -10.00 -15.11
CA GLY A 392 25.44 -9.52 -14.31
C GLY A 392 25.00 -8.69 -13.10
N TRP A 393 23.90 -7.93 -13.21
CA TRP A 393 23.31 -7.26 -12.06
C TRP A 393 22.76 -8.27 -11.03
N LEU A 394 22.02 -9.29 -11.46
CA LEU A 394 21.45 -10.33 -10.57
C LEU A 394 22.55 -11.07 -9.81
N MET A 395 23.60 -11.53 -10.51
CA MET A 395 24.72 -12.24 -9.90
C MET A 395 25.44 -11.38 -8.85
N LYS A 396 25.60 -10.07 -9.10
CA LYS A 396 26.19 -9.14 -8.13
C LYS A 396 25.35 -8.93 -6.87
N GLN A 397 24.04 -9.22 -6.90
CA GLN A 397 23.17 -9.05 -5.74
C GLN A 397 23.18 -10.26 -4.80
N LEU A 398 23.73 -11.40 -5.23
CA LEU A 398 23.76 -12.64 -4.46
C LEU A 398 25.13 -12.83 -3.80
N PRO A 399 25.19 -13.24 -2.52
CA PRO A 399 26.44 -13.69 -1.90
C PRO A 399 27.03 -14.90 -2.65
N PRO A 400 28.36 -15.04 -2.75
CA PRO A 400 29.01 -16.11 -3.50
C PRO A 400 28.59 -17.53 -3.07
N ASP A 401 28.30 -17.70 -1.79
CA ASP A 401 27.95 -19.01 -1.22
C ASP A 401 26.43 -19.25 -1.15
N TRP A 402 25.61 -18.33 -1.67
CA TRP A 402 24.15 -18.46 -1.60
C TRP A 402 23.61 -19.63 -2.41
N HIS A 403 24.32 -20.02 -3.47
CA HIS A 403 23.93 -21.14 -4.33
C HIS A 403 24.26 -22.51 -3.70
N LYS A 404 25.17 -22.53 -2.70
CA LYS A 404 25.69 -23.76 -2.08
C LYS A 404 24.92 -24.19 -0.82
N GLN A 405 24.06 -23.31 -0.30
CA GLN A 405 23.22 -23.52 0.89
C GLN A 405 21.77 -23.73 0.48
#